data_AF-A0A3M8BW17-F1
#
_entry.id   AF-A0A3M8BW17-F1
#
_cell.length_a   1.000
_cell.length_b   1.000
_cell.length_c   1.000
_cell.angle_alpha   90.00
_cell.angle_beta   90.00
_cell.angle_gamma   90.00
#
_symmetry.space_group_name_H-M   'P 1'
#
loop_
_entity.id
_entity.type
_entity.pdbx_description
1 polymer ?
#
loop_
_entity_poly.entity_id
_entity_poly.type
_entity_poly.pdbx_seq_one_letter_code
_entity_poly.pdbx_strand_id
1 'polypeptide(L)'
;MPNISERNLLNNIINEILLPKGFSHSAILQDVSISMESAKRMYVDLILINEKTKNYLAIIEVKSRLHNENLRSAQQQVQLYLKALNNPALHGYVMGVDQNSNFVIYSFNNKMNTWEVISIDNFPNYYSLTTVDEKQLEITKTKKRKKNVDTFLLICIIAAIITCAFLILSLCNVLKLEDREMSLLLLTIGLVIIPFVAKLEILGIVFERKAEK
;
A
#
# COMPACT_ATOMS: atom_id res chain seq x y z
N MET A 1 -27.22 10.55 -33.18
CA MET A 1 -25.83 11.01 -32.98
C MET A 1 -24.87 9.87 -33.29
N PRO A 2 -23.68 10.14 -33.84
CA PRO A 2 -22.76 9.09 -34.27
C PRO A 2 -22.36 8.23 -33.08
N ASN A 3 -22.31 6.92 -33.30
CA ASN A 3 -21.85 5.95 -32.31
C ASN A 3 -20.36 6.22 -32.05
N ILE A 4 -20.04 6.95 -30.97
CA ILE A 4 -18.65 7.18 -30.58
C ILE A 4 -18.10 5.82 -30.16
N SER A 5 -17.09 5.33 -30.89
CA SER A 5 -16.43 4.09 -30.51
C SER A 5 -15.75 4.25 -29.14
N GLU A 6 -15.72 3.18 -28.36
CA GLU A 6 -15.07 3.17 -27.04
C GLU A 6 -13.60 3.63 -27.13
N ARG A 7 -12.92 3.25 -28.21
CA ARG A 7 -11.56 3.70 -28.51
C ARG A 7 -11.44 5.21 -28.71
N ASN A 8 -12.39 5.84 -29.40
CA ASN A 8 -12.40 7.30 -29.58
C ASN A 8 -12.68 7.99 -28.24
N LEU A 9 -13.59 7.45 -27.44
CA LEU A 9 -13.88 7.97 -26.10
C LEU A 9 -12.66 7.87 -25.19
N LEU A 10 -11.95 6.74 -25.21
CA LEU A 10 -10.72 6.53 -24.45
C LEU A 10 -9.65 7.55 -24.83
N ASN A 11 -9.43 7.78 -26.13
CA ASN A 11 -8.48 8.80 -26.60
C ASN A 11 -8.88 10.21 -26.14
N ASN A 12 -10.17 10.54 -26.16
CA ASN A 12 -10.66 11.83 -25.67
C ASN A 12 -10.44 11.98 -24.15
N ILE A 13 -10.69 10.93 -23.37
CA ILE A 13 -10.42 10.94 -21.92
C ILE A 13 -8.93 11.21 -21.66
N ILE A 14 -8.04 10.54 -22.40
CA ILE A 14 -6.60 10.76 -22.25
C ILE A 14 -6.25 12.22 -22.56
N ASN A 15 -6.62 12.71 -23.75
CA ASN A 15 -6.15 14.01 -24.24
C ASN A 15 -6.81 15.20 -23.54
N GLU A 16 -8.10 15.10 -23.21
CA GLU A 16 -8.89 16.23 -22.71
C GLU A 16 -9.03 16.22 -21.17
N ILE A 17 -8.82 15.08 -20.51
CA ILE A 17 -8.97 14.97 -19.05
C ILE A 17 -7.63 14.62 -18.39
N LEU A 18 -6.97 13.54 -18.79
CA LEU A 18 -5.81 13.03 -18.07
C LEU A 18 -4.56 13.89 -18.31
N LEU A 19 -4.21 14.21 -19.57
CA LEU A 19 -3.03 15.03 -19.86
C LEU A 19 -3.14 16.44 -19.21
N PRO A 20 -4.28 17.16 -19.28
CA PRO A 20 -4.43 18.45 -18.62
C PRO A 20 -4.39 18.37 -17.09
N LYS A 21 -4.75 17.23 -16.50
CA LYS A 21 -4.64 16.94 -15.06
C LYS A 21 -3.21 16.55 -14.63
N GLY A 22 -2.23 16.65 -15.54
CA GLY A 22 -0.81 16.48 -15.26
C GLY A 22 -0.32 15.03 -15.32
N PHE A 23 -1.12 14.11 -15.86
CA PHE A 23 -0.66 12.74 -16.14
C PHE A 23 0.16 12.75 -17.43
N SER A 24 1.39 12.24 -17.39
CA SER A 24 2.17 12.01 -18.62
C SER A 24 1.67 10.76 -19.35
N HIS A 25 2.05 10.58 -20.62
CA HIS A 25 1.75 9.33 -21.34
C HIS A 25 2.35 8.09 -20.64
N SER A 26 3.51 8.21 -20.00
CA SER A 26 4.13 7.11 -19.24
C SER A 26 3.43 6.81 -17.91
N ALA A 27 2.62 7.73 -17.40
CA ALA A 27 1.75 7.53 -16.24
C ALA A 27 0.43 6.84 -16.59
N ILE A 28 0.10 6.67 -17.87
CA ILE A 28 -1.19 6.14 -18.35
C ILE A 28 -0.94 4.82 -19.08
N LEU A 29 -1.32 3.71 -18.45
CA LEU A 29 -1.27 2.38 -19.05
C LEU A 29 -2.63 2.03 -19.64
N GLN A 30 -2.64 1.43 -20.83
CA GLN A 30 -3.86 1.01 -21.53
C GLN A 30 -3.90 -0.51 -21.66
N ASP A 31 -5.10 -1.10 -21.71
CA ASP A 31 -5.35 -2.53 -21.96
C ASP A 31 -4.49 -3.47 -21.09
N VAL A 32 -4.36 -3.15 -19.80
CA VAL A 32 -3.45 -3.85 -18.89
C VAL A 32 -4.10 -5.12 -18.36
N SER A 33 -3.40 -6.24 -18.46
CA SER A 33 -3.86 -7.49 -17.85
C SER A 33 -3.54 -7.55 -16.36
N ILE A 34 -4.56 -7.70 -15.52
CA ILE A 34 -4.43 -7.99 -14.09
C ILE A 34 -4.64 -9.50 -13.88
N SER A 35 -3.70 -10.12 -13.17
CA SER A 35 -3.83 -11.52 -12.75
C SER A 35 -4.76 -11.61 -11.55
N MET A 36 -5.76 -12.49 -11.63
CA MET A 36 -6.58 -12.87 -10.48
C MET A 36 -6.03 -14.12 -9.79
N GLU A 37 -6.44 -14.33 -8.54
CA GLU A 37 -6.10 -15.55 -7.75
C GLU A 37 -6.49 -16.85 -8.46
N SER A 38 -7.48 -16.83 -9.35
CA SER A 38 -8.02 -18.01 -10.04
C SER A 38 -7.40 -18.30 -11.42
N ALA A 39 -6.15 -17.88 -11.68
CA ALA A 39 -5.46 -17.97 -12.97
C ALA A 39 -6.16 -17.29 -14.18
N LYS A 40 -7.30 -16.62 -13.94
CA LYS A 40 -8.01 -15.81 -14.93
C LYS A 40 -7.34 -14.44 -15.01
N ARG A 41 -7.16 -13.94 -16.24
CA ARG A 41 -6.73 -12.56 -16.50
C ARG A 41 -7.95 -11.71 -16.81
N MET A 42 -7.96 -10.51 -16.26
CA MET A 42 -8.89 -9.46 -16.68
C MET A 42 -8.11 -8.31 -17.28
N TYR A 43 -8.73 -7.60 -18.22
CA TYR A 43 -8.12 -6.47 -18.89
C TYR A 43 -8.78 -5.20 -18.40
N VAL A 44 -7.97 -4.24 -18.00
CA VAL A 44 -8.40 -2.92 -17.56
C VAL A 44 -8.13 -1.92 -18.67
N ASP A 45 -9.14 -1.13 -19.01
CA ASP A 45 -9.03 -0.13 -20.08
C ASP A 45 -7.90 0.86 -19.79
N LEU A 46 -7.87 1.42 -18.58
CA LEU A 46 -6.86 2.39 -18.14
C LEU A 46 -6.41 2.16 -16.71
N ILE A 47 -5.09 2.22 -16.50
CA ILE A 47 -4.45 2.27 -15.18
C ILE A 47 -3.55 3.51 -15.11
N LEU A 48 -3.76 4.34 -14.09
CA LEU A 48 -2.88 5.46 -13.77
C LEU A 48 -1.80 5.00 -12.79
N ILE A 49 -0.54 5.36 -13.05
CA ILE A 49 0.59 4.95 -12.22
C ILE A 49 1.41 6.14 -11.71
N ASN A 50 2.03 5.96 -10.56
CA ASN A 50 3.08 6.85 -10.08
C ASN A 50 4.36 6.53 -10.86
N GLU A 51 4.88 7.48 -11.62
CA GLU A 51 6.01 7.22 -12.50
C GLU A 51 7.31 6.91 -11.75
N LYS A 52 7.42 7.40 -10.51
CA LYS A 52 8.60 7.22 -9.66
C LYS A 52 8.55 5.88 -8.91
N THR A 53 7.42 5.57 -8.28
CA THR A 53 7.28 4.35 -7.47
C THR A 53 6.81 3.15 -8.28
N LYS A 54 6.26 3.38 -9.47
CA LYS A 54 5.55 2.41 -10.32
C LYS A 54 4.30 1.80 -9.67
N ASN A 55 3.81 2.38 -8.58
CA ASN A 55 2.57 1.97 -7.95
C ASN A 55 1.36 2.39 -8.77
N TYR A 56 0.30 1.60 -8.69
CA TYR A 56 -1.00 1.95 -9.27
C TYR A 56 -1.70 3.00 -8.40
N LEU A 57 -2.18 4.06 -9.04
CA LEU A 57 -2.86 5.20 -8.43
C LEU A 57 -4.38 5.13 -8.63
N ALA A 58 -4.80 4.78 -9.84
CA ALA A 58 -6.21 4.62 -10.16
C ALA A 58 -6.44 3.58 -11.27
N ILE A 59 -7.63 3.01 -11.27
CA ILE A 59 -8.18 2.20 -12.35
C ILE A 59 -9.39 2.92 -12.91
N ILE A 60 -9.49 2.98 -14.24
CA ILE A 60 -10.62 3.57 -14.93
C ILE A 60 -11.15 2.55 -15.94
N GLU A 61 -12.43 2.19 -15.79
CA GLU A 61 -13.20 1.45 -16.80
C GLU A 61 -13.96 2.45 -17.66
N VAL A 62 -13.88 2.31 -18.98
CA VAL A 62 -14.51 3.20 -19.95
C VAL A 62 -15.65 2.48 -20.64
N LYS A 63 -16.80 3.14 -20.77
CA LYS A 63 -17.93 2.60 -21.54
C LYS A 63 -18.52 3.67 -22.45
N SER A 64 -18.69 3.33 -23.72
CA SER A 64 -19.35 4.22 -24.69
C SER A 64 -20.77 4.63 -24.29
N ARG A 65 -21.49 3.78 -23.53
CA ARG A 65 -22.82 4.05 -22.99
C ARG A 65 -23.01 3.43 -21.60
N LEU A 66 -23.34 4.28 -20.63
CA LEU A 66 -23.63 3.90 -19.25
C LEU A 66 -25.15 3.87 -19.02
N HIS A 67 -25.80 2.82 -19.54
CA HIS A 67 -27.21 2.52 -19.23
C HIS A 67 -27.27 1.31 -18.28
N ASN A 68 -28.04 1.43 -17.20
CA ASN A 68 -28.40 0.38 -16.23
C ASN A 68 -27.41 -0.79 -16.10
N GLU A 69 -27.54 -1.83 -16.92
CA GLU A 69 -26.71 -3.04 -16.87
C GLU A 69 -25.24 -2.79 -17.19
N ASN A 70 -24.93 -1.94 -18.18
CA ASN A 70 -23.55 -1.59 -18.54
C ASN A 70 -22.84 -0.86 -17.39
N LEU A 71 -23.55 0.04 -16.72
CA LEU A 71 -23.01 0.74 -15.55
C LEU A 71 -22.74 -0.24 -14.42
N ARG A 72 -23.71 -1.11 -14.09
CA ARG A 72 -23.55 -2.11 -13.03
C ARG A 72 -22.39 -3.07 -13.33
N SER A 73 -22.26 -3.52 -14.57
CA SER A 73 -21.17 -4.39 -15.02
C SER A 73 -19.81 -3.69 -14.88
N ALA A 74 -19.69 -2.44 -15.34
CA ALA A 74 -18.47 -1.66 -15.22
C ALA A 74 -18.08 -1.40 -13.75
N GLN A 75 -19.05 -1.08 -12.91
CA GLN A 75 -18.84 -0.92 -11.47
C GLN A 75 -18.35 -2.21 -10.82
N GLN A 76 -18.95 -3.35 -11.17
CA GLN A 76 -18.51 -4.66 -10.68
C GLN A 76 -17.09 -5.00 -11.15
N GLN A 77 -16.76 -4.71 -12.41
CA GLN A 77 -15.40 -4.90 -12.94
C GLN A 77 -14.37 -4.11 -12.14
N VAL A 78 -14.61 -2.81 -11.91
CA VAL A 78 -13.72 -1.97 -11.11
C VAL A 78 -13.56 -2.52 -9.69
N GLN A 79 -14.64 -2.92 -9.03
CA GLN A 79 -14.57 -3.53 -7.71
C GLN A 79 -13.74 -4.83 -7.69
N LEU A 80 -13.88 -5.66 -8.71
CA LEU A 80 -13.07 -6.87 -8.86
C LEU A 80 -11.59 -6.56 -9.05
N TYR A 81 -11.25 -5.52 -9.84
CA TYR A 81 -9.86 -5.08 -10.02
C TYR A 81 -9.26 -4.58 -8.70
N LEU A 82 -9.99 -3.72 -7.98
CA LEU A 82 -9.55 -3.20 -6.68
C LEU A 82 -9.32 -4.31 -5.66
N LYS A 83 -10.22 -5.30 -5.62
CA LYS A 83 -10.08 -6.48 -4.76
C LYS A 83 -8.87 -7.33 -5.13
N ALA A 84 -8.64 -7.57 -6.43
CA ALA A 84 -7.52 -8.38 -6.90
C ALA A 84 -6.15 -7.75 -6.59
N LEU A 85 -6.05 -6.43 -6.65
CA LEU A 85 -4.81 -5.70 -6.38
C LEU A 85 -4.56 -5.44 -4.90
N ASN A 86 -5.59 -5.56 -4.05
CA ASN A 86 -5.53 -5.42 -2.60
C ASN A 86 -4.74 -4.17 -2.13
N ASN A 87 -4.93 -3.05 -2.82
CA ASN A 87 -4.28 -1.78 -2.50
C ASN A 87 -5.31 -0.75 -2.02
N PRO A 88 -5.30 -0.36 -0.73
CA PRO A 88 -6.28 0.56 -0.18
C PRO A 88 -6.12 2.03 -0.65
N ALA A 89 -4.97 2.43 -1.20
CA ALA A 89 -4.79 3.74 -1.86
C ALA A 89 -5.28 3.76 -3.30
N LEU A 90 -5.64 2.61 -3.89
CA LEU A 90 -6.05 2.55 -5.27
C LEU A 90 -7.48 3.06 -5.45
N HIS A 91 -7.65 4.04 -6.32
CA HIS A 91 -8.94 4.61 -6.65
C HIS A 91 -9.58 3.90 -7.85
N GLY A 92 -10.90 3.73 -7.82
CA GLY A 92 -11.66 3.13 -8.92
C GLY A 92 -12.63 4.11 -9.54
N TYR A 93 -12.66 4.17 -10.87
CA TYR A 93 -13.56 5.03 -11.63
C TYR A 93 -14.24 4.29 -12.77
N VAL A 94 -15.46 4.71 -13.10
CA VAL A 94 -16.12 4.37 -14.36
C VAL A 94 -16.39 5.67 -15.11
N MET A 95 -15.96 5.76 -16.36
CA MET A 95 -16.16 6.93 -17.21
C MET A 95 -16.94 6.57 -18.46
N GLY A 96 -17.83 7.46 -18.89
CA GLY A 96 -18.64 7.19 -20.07
C GLY A 96 -19.66 8.26 -20.35
N VAL A 97 -20.58 7.91 -21.24
CA VAL A 97 -21.69 8.77 -21.64
C VAL A 97 -23.00 8.21 -21.08
N ASP A 98 -23.79 9.05 -20.41
CA ASP A 98 -25.09 8.67 -19.84
C ASP A 98 -26.21 8.61 -20.90
N GLN A 99 -27.44 8.36 -20.45
CA GLN A 99 -28.62 8.28 -21.33
C GLN A 99 -28.95 9.60 -22.04
N ASN A 100 -28.55 10.72 -21.43
CA ASN A 100 -28.78 12.07 -21.95
C ASN A 100 -27.63 12.56 -22.82
N SER A 101 -26.68 11.67 -23.17
CA SER A 101 -25.48 12.00 -23.93
C SER A 101 -24.50 12.92 -23.19
N ASN A 102 -24.58 12.99 -21.86
CA ASN A 102 -23.63 13.72 -21.03
C ASN A 102 -22.46 12.83 -20.64
N PHE A 103 -21.26 13.39 -20.65
CA PHE A 103 -20.10 12.72 -20.06
C PHE A 103 -20.24 12.68 -18.53
N VAL A 104 -20.04 11.51 -17.95
CA VAL A 104 -20.19 11.28 -16.50
C VAL A 104 -19.02 10.45 -15.97
N ILE A 105 -18.62 10.77 -14.73
CA ILE A 105 -17.59 10.05 -14.00
C ILE A 105 -18.21 9.51 -12.72
N TYR A 106 -18.16 8.19 -12.54
CA TYR A 106 -18.50 7.54 -11.27
C TYR A 106 -17.22 7.24 -10.52
N SER A 107 -17.12 7.71 -9.28
CA SER A 107 -16.02 7.45 -8.35
C SER A 107 -16.46 6.40 -7.34
N PHE A 108 -15.60 5.41 -7.06
CA PHE A 108 -15.84 4.41 -6.03
C PHE A 108 -15.25 4.84 -4.69
N ASN A 109 -16.11 4.93 -3.68
CA ASN A 109 -15.70 5.19 -2.31
C ASN A 109 -15.41 3.87 -1.58
N ASN A 110 -14.12 3.52 -1.48
CA ASN A 110 -13.65 2.31 -0.79
C ASN A 110 -14.11 2.19 0.68
N LYS A 111 -14.36 3.31 1.38
CA LYS A 111 -14.75 3.30 2.81
C LYS A 111 -16.23 3.00 3.00
N MET A 112 -17.06 3.60 2.16
CA MET A 112 -18.52 3.44 2.23
C MET A 112 -19.04 2.31 1.35
N ASN A 113 -18.20 1.76 0.47
CA ASN A 113 -18.58 0.79 -0.55
C ASN A 113 -19.73 1.30 -1.44
N THR A 114 -19.67 2.59 -1.80
CA THR A 114 -20.69 3.29 -2.60
C THR A 114 -20.06 3.95 -3.81
N TRP A 115 -20.90 4.19 -4.82
CA TRP A 115 -20.53 4.96 -6.01
C TRP A 115 -21.14 6.35 -5.93
N GLU A 116 -20.35 7.35 -6.31
CA GLU A 116 -20.78 8.75 -6.39
C GLU A 116 -20.46 9.31 -7.78
N VAL A 117 -21.30 10.23 -8.26
CA VAL A 117 -21.04 10.94 -9.52
C VAL A 117 -20.20 12.18 -9.20
N ILE A 118 -19.11 12.36 -9.92
CA ILE A 118 -18.24 13.54 -9.80
C ILE A 118 -18.14 14.28 -11.12
N SER A 119 -17.86 15.58 -11.05
CA SER A 119 -17.53 16.38 -12.23
C SER A 119 -16.09 16.15 -12.68
N ILE A 120 -15.78 16.52 -13.93
CA ILE A 120 -14.42 16.51 -14.47
C ILE A 120 -13.48 17.39 -13.63
N ASP A 121 -13.97 18.52 -13.14
CA ASP A 121 -13.18 19.42 -12.28
C ASP A 121 -12.77 18.74 -10.96
N ASN A 122 -13.67 17.93 -10.39
CA ASN A 122 -13.43 17.19 -9.16
C ASN A 122 -12.60 15.90 -9.37
N PHE A 123 -12.37 15.48 -10.62
CA PHE A 123 -11.44 14.38 -10.89
C PHE A 123 -10.02 14.77 -10.44
N PRO A 124 -9.32 13.92 -9.66
CA PRO A 124 -8.05 14.28 -9.06
C PRO A 124 -6.95 14.46 -10.11
N ASN A 125 -6.04 15.40 -9.85
CA ASN A 125 -4.82 15.57 -10.63
C ASN A 125 -3.73 14.58 -10.21
N TYR A 126 -2.69 14.46 -11.04
CA TYR A 126 -1.58 13.54 -10.79
C TYR A 126 -0.96 13.73 -9.40
N TYR A 127 -0.68 14.98 -9.01
CA TYR A 127 -0.06 15.31 -7.73
C TYR A 127 -0.90 14.88 -6.52
N SER A 128 -2.22 15.00 -6.63
CA SER A 128 -3.16 14.62 -5.57
C SER A 128 -3.15 13.12 -5.34
N LEU A 129 -3.15 12.32 -6.42
CA LEU A 129 -3.09 10.86 -6.30
C LEU A 129 -1.72 10.37 -5.81
N THR A 130 -0.62 10.94 -6.30
CA THR A 130 0.73 10.53 -5.84
C THR A 130 0.98 10.86 -4.38
N THR A 131 0.48 12.00 -3.89
CA THR A 131 0.61 12.37 -2.47
C THR A 131 -0.08 11.36 -1.54
N VAL A 132 -1.22 10.81 -1.96
CA VAL A 132 -1.93 9.77 -1.19
C VAL A 132 -1.14 8.46 -1.18
N ASP A 133 -0.60 8.05 -2.34
CA ASP A 133 0.27 6.87 -2.46
C ASP A 133 1.52 6.98 -1.58
N GLU A 134 2.23 8.12 -1.64
CA GLU A 134 3.44 8.36 -0.86
C GLU A 134 3.17 8.32 0.66
N LYS A 135 2.09 8.97 1.12
CA LYS A 135 1.68 8.90 2.54
C LYS A 135 1.37 7.49 2.98
N GLN A 136 0.70 6.69 2.14
CA GLN A 136 0.38 5.31 2.49
C GLN A 136 1.61 4.40 2.51
N LEU A 137 2.58 4.65 1.63
CA LEU A 137 3.90 4.00 1.67
C LEU A 137 4.64 4.32 2.96
N GLU A 138 4.65 5.58 3.41
CA GLU A 138 5.25 5.98 4.69
C GLU A 138 4.57 5.32 5.89
N ILE A 139 3.24 5.29 5.93
CA ILE A 139 2.48 4.60 6.97
C ILE A 139 2.82 3.09 6.98
N THR A 140 2.97 2.48 5.81
CA THR A 140 3.28 1.05 5.71
C THR A 140 4.72 0.76 6.17
N LYS A 141 5.67 1.63 5.80
CA LYS A 141 7.08 1.53 6.24
C LYS A 141 7.20 1.70 7.76
N THR A 142 6.54 2.71 8.33
CA THR A 142 6.53 2.96 9.78
C THR A 142 5.87 1.80 10.55
N LYS A 143 4.74 1.26 10.06
CA LYS A 143 4.11 0.06 10.64
C LYS A 143 5.04 -1.16 10.61
N LYS A 144 5.68 -1.44 9.48
CA LYS A 144 6.65 -2.56 9.36
C LYS A 144 7.83 -2.37 10.31
N ARG A 145 8.37 -1.14 10.41
CA ARG A 145 9.47 -0.80 11.32
C ARG A 145 9.07 -1.00 12.78
N LYS A 146 7.88 -0.54 13.18
CA LYS A 146 7.35 -0.75 14.54
C LYS A 146 7.22 -2.24 14.86
N LYS A 147 6.64 -3.03 13.96
CA LYS A 147 6.53 -4.49 14.12
C LYS A 147 7.89 -5.17 14.30
N ASN A 148 8.90 -4.74 13.55
CA ASN A 148 10.25 -5.29 13.70
C ASN A 148 10.88 -4.94 15.06
N VAL A 149 10.68 -3.71 15.55
CA VAL A 149 11.12 -3.30 16.89
C VAL A 149 10.41 -4.12 17.97
N ASP A 150 9.09 -4.31 17.85
CA ASP A 150 8.30 -5.10 18.80
C ASP A 150 8.75 -6.56 18.84
N THR A 151 9.06 -7.14 17.67
CA THR A 151 9.58 -8.51 17.56
C THR A 151 10.97 -8.64 18.18
N PHE A 152 11.85 -7.66 17.94
CA PHE A 152 13.18 -7.63 18.55
C PHE A 152 13.10 -7.53 20.08
N LEU A 153 12.24 -6.64 20.60
CA LEU A 153 12.00 -6.52 22.03
C LEU A 153 11.53 -7.85 22.65
N LEU A 154 10.60 -8.55 21.97
CA LEU A 154 10.12 -9.85 22.41
C LEU A 154 11.26 -10.89 22.48
N ILE A 155 12.13 -10.95 21.47
CA ILE A 155 13.30 -11.84 21.46
C ILE A 155 14.24 -11.52 22.63
N CYS A 156 14.52 -10.24 22.87
CA CYS A 156 15.33 -9.79 24.00
C CYS A 156 14.74 -10.21 25.36
N ILE A 157 13.42 -10.06 25.54
CA ILE A 157 12.72 -10.47 26.76
C ILE A 157 12.78 -11.98 26.94
N ILE A 158 12.48 -12.76 25.89
CA ILE A 158 12.55 -14.23 25.94
C ILE A 158 13.97 -14.69 26.30
N ALA A 159 14.98 -14.12 25.64
CA ALA A 159 16.38 -14.45 25.91
C ALA A 159 16.77 -14.10 27.36
N ALA A 160 16.33 -12.95 27.88
CA ALA A 160 16.56 -12.56 29.27
C ALA A 160 15.87 -13.48 30.29
N ILE A 161 14.66 -13.96 30.00
CA ILE A 161 13.96 -14.94 30.86
C ILE A 161 14.74 -16.27 30.89
N ILE A 162 15.19 -16.75 29.72
CA ILE A 162 15.97 -17.99 29.60
C ILE A 162 17.28 -17.88 30.38
N THR A 163 18.02 -16.78 30.22
CA THR A 163 19.29 -16.59 30.94
C THR A 163 19.08 -16.41 32.44
N CYS A 164 17.99 -15.75 32.87
CA CYS A 164 17.61 -15.67 34.28
C CYS A 164 17.29 -17.05 34.86
N ALA A 165 16.56 -17.90 34.14
CA ALA A 165 16.30 -19.27 34.56
C ALA A 165 17.59 -20.10 34.73
N PHE A 166 18.54 -19.96 33.79
CA PHE A 166 19.86 -20.59 33.93
C PHE A 166 20.63 -20.11 35.16
N LEU A 167 20.58 -18.81 35.48
CA LEU A 167 21.20 -18.25 36.69
C LEU A 167 20.56 -18.83 37.96
N ILE A 168 19.23 -18.96 38.02
CA ILE A 168 18.52 -19.54 39.17
C ILE A 168 18.90 -21.02 39.34
N LEU A 169 18.92 -21.79 38.26
CA LEU A 169 19.34 -23.20 38.30
C LEU A 169 20.80 -23.37 38.77
N SER A 170 21.67 -22.43 38.41
CA SER A 170 23.04 -22.40 38.90
C SER A 170 23.12 -22.13 40.40
N LEU A 171 22.39 -21.10 40.87
CA LEU A 171 22.30 -20.76 42.30
C LEU A 171 21.78 -21.90 43.17
N CYS A 172 20.87 -22.72 42.64
CA CYS A 172 20.36 -23.91 43.33
C CYS A 172 21.34 -25.10 43.32
N ASN A 173 22.56 -24.95 42.80
CA ASN A 173 23.57 -26.01 42.65
C ASN A 173 23.10 -27.20 41.80
N VAL A 174 22.05 -27.02 40.98
CA VAL A 174 21.55 -28.04 40.05
C VAL A 174 22.46 -28.12 38.81
N LEU A 175 23.06 -26.99 38.43
CA LEU A 175 24.08 -26.85 37.39
C LEU A 175 25.33 -26.20 38.01
N LYS A 176 26.52 -26.80 37.84
CA LYS A 176 27.78 -26.17 38.25
C LYS A 176 28.31 -25.34 37.08
N LEU A 177 28.18 -24.01 37.15
CA LEU A 177 28.75 -23.09 36.17
C LEU A 177 29.98 -22.39 36.78
N GLU A 178 31.19 -22.81 36.43
CA GLU A 178 32.44 -22.08 36.73
C GLU A 178 32.66 -20.94 35.73
N ASP A 179 33.14 -19.76 36.18
CA ASP A 179 33.55 -18.51 35.48
C ASP A 179 32.59 -17.92 34.40
N ARG A 180 31.68 -18.72 33.87
CA ARG A 180 30.70 -18.46 32.81
C ARG A 180 29.45 -17.76 33.34
N GLU A 181 29.25 -17.72 34.66
CA GLU A 181 28.11 -17.07 35.30
C GLU A 181 28.19 -15.54 35.18
N MET A 182 29.40 -14.97 35.28
CA MET A 182 29.61 -13.53 35.14
C MET A 182 29.34 -13.04 33.71
N SER A 183 29.69 -13.84 32.69
CA SER A 183 29.40 -13.50 31.29
C SER A 183 27.92 -13.67 30.93
N LEU A 184 27.24 -14.67 31.50
CA LEU A 184 25.77 -14.83 31.36
C LEU A 184 25.00 -13.68 32.01
N LEU A 185 25.46 -13.19 33.16
CA LEU A 185 24.86 -12.05 33.85
C LEU A 185 25.05 -10.75 33.04
N LEU A 186 26.24 -10.52 32.49
CA LEU A 186 26.51 -9.41 31.57
C LEU A 186 25.67 -9.50 30.29
N LEU A 187 25.51 -10.71 29.73
CA LEU A 187 24.67 -10.96 28.55
C LEU A 187 23.20 -10.64 28.85
N THR A 188 22.70 -11.04 30.02
CA THR A 188 21.31 -10.79 30.45
C THR A 188 21.05 -9.30 30.59
N ILE A 189 21.94 -8.59 31.28
CA ILE A 189 21.87 -7.13 31.44
C ILE A 189 21.91 -6.45 30.07
N GLY A 190 22.81 -6.87 29.18
CA GLY A 190 22.89 -6.39 27.81
C GLY A 190 21.59 -6.60 27.04
N LEU A 191 21.03 -7.80 27.04
CA LEU A 191 19.78 -8.15 26.34
C LEU A 191 18.58 -7.35 26.83
N VAL A 192 18.52 -7.04 28.13
CA VAL A 192 17.46 -6.20 28.69
C VAL A 192 17.67 -4.73 28.31
N ILE A 193 18.90 -4.23 28.36
CA ILE A 193 19.21 -2.80 28.17
C ILE A 193 19.24 -2.39 26.69
N ILE A 194 19.81 -3.21 25.81
CA ILE A 194 19.94 -2.94 24.35
C ILE A 194 18.65 -2.43 23.70
N PRO A 195 17.45 -3.01 23.90
CA PRO A 195 16.23 -2.51 23.27
C PRO A 195 15.80 -1.10 23.75
N PHE A 196 16.26 -0.66 24.93
CA PHE A 196 15.95 0.67 25.48
C PHE A 196 17.05 1.71 25.23
N VAL A 197 18.24 1.29 24.81
CA VAL A 197 19.35 2.21 24.52
C VAL A 197 19.19 2.82 23.13
N ALA A 198 19.19 4.16 23.08
CA ALA A 198 19.09 4.91 21.83
C ALA A 198 20.39 4.88 21.00
N LYS A 199 21.54 4.67 21.65
CA LYS A 199 22.86 4.65 21.03
C LYS A 199 23.75 3.66 21.78
N LEU A 200 24.14 2.59 21.11
CA LEU A 200 25.01 1.55 21.66
C LEU A 200 26.35 1.62 20.95
N GLU A 201 27.42 1.92 21.67
CA GLU A 201 28.78 1.93 21.12
C GLU A 201 29.54 0.72 21.67
N ILE A 202 29.89 -0.22 20.79
CA ILE A 202 30.65 -1.41 21.15
C ILE A 202 31.86 -1.49 20.23
N LEU A 203 33.07 -1.52 20.80
CA LEU A 203 34.33 -1.70 20.08
C LEU A 203 34.52 -0.70 18.92
N GLY A 204 34.09 0.55 19.10
CA GLY A 204 34.16 1.61 18.08
C GLY A 204 33.06 1.56 17.01
N ILE A 205 32.15 0.59 17.08
CA ILE A 205 30.96 0.51 16.22
C ILE A 205 29.79 1.14 16.96
N VAL A 206 29.25 2.21 16.38
CA VAL A 206 28.10 2.95 16.91
C VAL A 206 26.81 2.45 16.27
N PHE A 207 25.95 1.82 17.06
CA PHE A 207 24.59 1.46 16.69
C PHE A 207 23.64 2.53 17.24
N GLU A 208 23.24 3.47 16.39
CA GLU A 208 22.21 4.45 16.73
C GLU A 208 20.83 3.95 16.31
N ARG A 209 19.93 3.84 17.29
CA ARG A 209 18.51 3.71 17.05
C ARG A 209 18.05 5.08 16.58
N LYS A 210 17.79 5.23 15.27
CA LYS A 210 17.22 6.46 14.68
C LYS A 210 15.92 6.82 15.43
N ALA A 211 16.01 7.72 16.40
CA ALA A 211 14.87 8.33 17.06
C ALA A 211 14.25 9.31 16.07
N GLU A 212 12.95 9.18 15.80
CA GLU A 212 12.22 10.15 14.99
C GLU A 212 11.70 11.27 15.91
N LYS A 213 11.93 12.51 15.48
CA LYS A 213 11.16 13.70 15.85
C LYS A 213 9.78 13.63 15.22
#